data_AF-A0A2T2TXW1-F1
#
_entry.id   AF-A0A2T2TXW1-F1
#
_cell.length_a   1.000
_cell.length_b   1.000
_cell.length_c   1.000
_cell.angle_alpha   90.00
_cell.angle_beta   90.00
_cell.angle_gamma   90.00
#
_symmetry.space_group_name_H-M   'P 1'
#
loop_
_entity.id
_entity.type
_entity.pdbx_description
1 polymer ?
#
loop_
_entity_poly.entity_id
_entity_poly.type
_entity_poly.pdbx_seq_one_letter_code
_entity_poly.pdbx_strand_id
1 'polypeptide(L)'
;MKRSEFSYEYPEELIAEYPADPPDSCRMMVVDRDSHSINHDKRFRDLPEYFSEGDVLVVNDTKVYPARLYGQKQKTGADIRVFLLRELNPESRLWDVEVDPARKIRIGNKLYFDDDLTAEVIDNTTSRGRTIRFSFDDVNEALYQKIRDIGETPLPPYIDREVEEKDRQRYQTMFAENRGAVAAPATALHFTEELLGRLEEKGAHVVPITLHIGWGKSEPVDVEDLSKHRTDSEEYHIPEKTAEVVNRALQSDQNTVTACDTTVVRALESSLSADETLKPDHSWTDLFVYPEYEFKIVERLITNFHRPESTLMMMGAAFAGYDFLFEAYEEAFEEEYQLFAFGDTLFIK
;
A
#
# COMPACT_ATOMS: atom_id res chain seq x y z
N MET A 1 10.58 -20.79 -6.60
CA MET A 1 9.12 -20.82 -6.80
C MET A 1 8.77 -20.11 -8.10
N LYS A 2 7.63 -20.46 -8.67
CA LYS A 2 7.09 -19.88 -9.91
C LYS A 2 5.91 -18.98 -9.61
N ARG A 3 5.67 -18.00 -10.46
CA ARG A 3 4.49 -17.13 -10.38
C ARG A 3 3.19 -17.90 -10.39
N SER A 4 3.06 -18.88 -11.29
CA SER A 4 1.84 -19.70 -11.45
C SER A 4 1.49 -20.54 -10.22
N GLU A 5 2.43 -20.78 -9.30
CA GLU A 5 2.14 -21.44 -8.01
C GLU A 5 1.24 -20.53 -7.15
N PHE A 6 1.37 -19.20 -7.27
CA PHE A 6 0.55 -18.22 -6.53
C PHE A 6 -0.78 -17.90 -7.22
N SER A 7 -1.25 -18.76 -8.13
CA SER A 7 -2.53 -18.57 -8.82
C SER A 7 -3.66 -19.24 -8.05
N TYR A 8 -4.78 -18.54 -7.92
CA TYR A 8 -6.02 -19.10 -7.38
C TYR A 8 -7.21 -18.40 -8.04
N GLU A 9 -8.35 -19.08 -8.06
CA GLU A 9 -9.62 -18.52 -8.52
C GLU A 9 -10.40 -18.00 -7.30
N TYR A 10 -11.11 -16.89 -7.46
CA TYR A 10 -11.99 -16.34 -6.45
C TYR A 10 -13.28 -15.83 -7.11
N PRO A 11 -14.44 -15.90 -6.43
CA PRO A 11 -15.68 -15.35 -6.96
C PRO A 11 -15.61 -13.82 -7.06
N GLU A 12 -16.01 -13.26 -8.20
CA GLU A 12 -15.96 -11.80 -8.45
C GLU A 12 -16.92 -11.04 -7.52
N GLU A 13 -18.01 -11.67 -7.08
CA GLU A 13 -18.98 -11.13 -6.14
C GLU A 13 -18.42 -10.87 -4.73
N LEU A 14 -17.25 -11.44 -4.40
CA LEU A 14 -16.57 -11.20 -3.13
C LEU A 14 -15.68 -9.95 -3.16
N ILE A 15 -15.52 -9.28 -4.32
CA ILE A 15 -14.75 -8.03 -4.40
C ILE A 15 -15.49 -6.90 -3.69
N ALA A 16 -14.87 -6.32 -2.66
CA ALA A 16 -15.44 -5.17 -1.98
C ALA A 16 -15.28 -3.89 -2.81
N GLU A 17 -16.39 -3.35 -3.33
CA GLU A 17 -16.40 -2.05 -4.02
C GLU A 17 -16.38 -0.85 -3.07
N TYR A 18 -16.87 -1.04 -1.84
CA TYR A 18 -16.93 -0.03 -0.79
C TYR A 18 -16.40 -0.61 0.53
N PRO A 19 -15.78 0.21 1.39
CA PRO A 19 -15.41 -0.24 2.72
C PRO A 19 -16.66 -0.51 3.57
N ALA A 20 -16.51 -1.34 4.59
CA ALA A 20 -17.53 -1.53 5.61
C ALA A 20 -17.87 -0.21 6.34
N ASP A 21 -19.08 -0.12 6.92
CA ASP A 21 -19.53 1.05 7.67
C ASP A 21 -20.10 0.63 9.04
N PRO A 22 -19.41 0.95 10.17
CA PRO A 22 -18.11 1.64 10.23
C PRO A 22 -16.95 0.77 9.68
N PRO A 23 -15.78 1.36 9.34
CA PRO A 23 -14.67 0.62 8.73
C PRO A 23 -14.21 -0.59 9.55
N ASP A 24 -14.16 -0.46 10.88
CA ASP A 24 -13.75 -1.54 11.80
C ASP A 24 -14.77 -2.68 11.97
N SER A 25 -15.90 -2.63 11.25
CA SER A 25 -16.92 -3.68 11.28
C SER A 25 -16.62 -4.83 10.32
N CYS A 26 -15.62 -4.70 9.43
CA CYS A 26 -15.17 -5.78 8.57
C CYS A 26 -14.70 -6.99 9.39
N ARG A 27 -14.75 -8.18 8.79
CA ARG A 27 -14.29 -9.42 9.41
C ARG A 27 -12.77 -9.42 9.48
N MET A 28 -12.26 -10.15 10.46
CA MET A 28 -10.84 -10.41 10.62
C MET A 28 -10.66 -11.92 10.80
N MET A 29 -10.14 -12.58 9.78
CA MET A 29 -9.70 -13.97 9.90
C MET A 29 -8.40 -14.01 10.70
N VAL A 30 -8.35 -14.81 11.76
CA VAL A 30 -7.15 -14.96 12.58
C VAL A 30 -6.49 -16.28 12.24
N VAL A 31 -5.25 -16.19 11.76
CA VAL A 31 -4.41 -17.32 11.34
C VAL A 31 -3.28 -17.44 12.35
N ASP A 32 -3.26 -18.56 13.09
CA ASP A 32 -2.26 -18.85 14.12
C ASP A 32 -1.27 -19.88 13.57
N ARG A 33 -0.03 -19.44 13.29
CA ARG A 33 0.99 -20.26 12.64
C ARG A 33 1.51 -21.38 13.54
N ASP A 34 1.60 -21.13 14.85
CA ASP A 34 2.13 -22.09 15.82
C ASP A 34 1.19 -23.26 16.05
N SER A 35 -0.11 -22.98 16.16
CA SER A 35 -1.15 -24.00 16.37
C SER A 35 -1.77 -24.52 15.07
N HIS A 36 -1.46 -23.89 13.93
CA HIS A 36 -2.04 -24.18 12.61
C HIS A 36 -3.57 -24.11 12.64
N SER A 37 -4.12 -23.04 13.22
CA SER A 37 -5.57 -22.84 13.38
C SER A 37 -6.07 -21.54 12.75
N ILE A 38 -7.31 -21.59 12.26
CA ILE A 38 -8.03 -20.46 11.64
C ILE A 38 -9.27 -20.15 12.49
N ASN A 39 -9.51 -18.86 12.76
CA ASN A 39 -10.68 -18.39 13.51
C ASN A 39 -11.40 -17.27 12.74
N HIS A 40 -12.72 -17.43 12.58
CA HIS A 40 -13.59 -16.54 11.81
C HIS A 40 -14.50 -15.64 12.66
N ASP A 41 -14.49 -15.80 13.99
CA ASP A 41 -15.43 -15.16 14.92
C ASP A 41 -15.07 -13.70 15.24
N LYS A 42 -14.03 -13.16 14.60
CA LYS A 42 -13.49 -11.83 14.90
C LYS A 42 -13.83 -10.82 13.83
N ARG A 43 -14.01 -9.59 14.30
CA ARG A 43 -14.06 -8.38 13.47
C ARG A 43 -12.81 -7.55 13.71
N PHE A 44 -12.56 -6.60 12.83
CA PHE A 44 -11.38 -5.74 12.95
C PHE A 44 -11.39 -4.91 14.24
N ARG A 45 -12.56 -4.48 14.72
CA ARG A 45 -12.73 -3.88 16.06
C ARG A 45 -12.28 -4.74 17.23
N ASP A 46 -12.12 -6.04 17.05
CA ASP A 46 -11.65 -6.97 18.08
C ASP A 46 -10.11 -7.09 18.08
N LEU A 47 -9.41 -6.44 17.12
CA LEU A 47 -7.95 -6.40 17.05
C LEU A 47 -7.27 -6.09 18.39
N PRO A 48 -7.75 -5.14 19.23
CA PRO A 48 -7.12 -4.87 20.52
C PRO A 48 -7.03 -6.09 21.45
N GLU A 49 -7.88 -7.11 21.30
CA GLU A 49 -7.81 -8.34 22.10
C GLU A 49 -6.48 -9.08 21.97
N TYR A 50 -5.79 -8.90 20.84
CA TYR A 50 -4.51 -9.53 20.53
C TYR A 50 -3.29 -8.71 21.00
N PHE A 51 -3.51 -7.55 21.62
CA PHE A 51 -2.45 -6.68 22.12
C PHE A 51 -2.40 -6.66 23.65
N SER A 52 -1.18 -6.60 24.17
CA SER A 52 -0.85 -6.41 25.58
C SER A 52 0.00 -5.15 25.79
N GLU A 53 0.21 -4.76 27.03
CA GLU A 53 1.08 -3.63 27.38
C GLU A 53 2.48 -3.83 26.81
N GLY A 54 2.98 -2.83 26.08
CA GLY A 54 4.30 -2.85 25.47
C GLY A 54 4.40 -3.52 24.09
N ASP A 55 3.34 -4.20 23.61
CA ASP A 55 3.24 -4.61 22.20
C ASP A 55 3.29 -3.37 21.29
N VAL A 56 3.84 -3.51 20.08
CA VAL A 56 3.87 -2.41 19.10
C VAL A 56 3.13 -2.77 17.83
N LEU A 57 2.31 -1.83 17.38
CA LEU A 57 1.67 -1.82 16.08
C LEU A 57 2.37 -0.76 15.23
N VAL A 58 3.01 -1.20 14.15
CA VAL A 58 3.64 -0.29 13.18
C VAL A 58 2.68 -0.03 12.03
N VAL A 59 2.41 1.24 11.76
CA VAL A 59 1.50 1.69 10.69
C VAL A 59 2.24 2.51 9.64
N ASN A 60 1.68 2.61 8.43
CA ASN A 60 2.22 3.47 7.37
C ASN A 60 1.40 4.77 7.27
N ASP A 61 2.06 5.90 7.50
CA ASP A 61 1.45 7.25 7.54
C ASP A 61 1.43 7.95 6.16
N THR A 62 1.73 7.20 5.10
CA THR A 62 1.72 7.72 3.74
C THR A 62 0.35 8.26 3.34
N LYS A 63 0.36 9.38 2.64
CA LYS A 63 -0.85 10.10 2.22
C LYS A 63 -1.00 10.05 0.71
N VAL A 64 -2.18 9.60 0.30
CA VAL A 64 -2.56 9.44 -1.09
C VAL A 64 -2.96 10.80 -1.65
N TYR A 65 -2.47 11.11 -2.84
CA TYR A 65 -2.92 12.26 -3.60
C TYR A 65 -3.73 11.78 -4.82
N PRO A 66 -4.70 12.58 -5.32
CA PRO A 66 -5.52 12.19 -6.45
C PRO A 66 -4.70 12.22 -7.74
N ALA A 67 -4.07 11.09 -8.02
CA ALA A 67 -3.02 10.95 -8.99
C ALA A 67 -3.52 10.89 -10.44
N ARG A 68 -4.82 10.74 -10.68
CA ARG A 68 -5.38 10.55 -12.02
C ARG A 68 -5.90 11.88 -12.58
N LEU A 69 -5.17 12.44 -13.56
CA LEU A 69 -5.51 13.68 -14.24
C LEU A 69 -6.04 13.40 -15.65
N TYR A 70 -7.01 14.20 -16.08
CA TYR A 70 -7.52 14.20 -17.46
C TYR A 70 -7.10 15.48 -18.16
N GLY A 71 -6.79 15.36 -19.44
CA GLY A 71 -6.33 16.50 -20.22
C GLY A 71 -6.35 16.23 -21.71
N GLN A 72 -5.77 17.17 -22.45
CA GLN A 72 -5.73 17.11 -23.90
C GLN A 72 -4.34 17.41 -24.44
N LYS A 73 -3.99 16.73 -25.53
CA LYS A 73 -2.77 17.04 -26.29
C LYS A 73 -2.97 18.35 -27.05
N GLN A 74 -2.15 19.36 -26.75
CA GLN A 74 -2.30 20.73 -27.27
C GLN A 74 -2.47 20.81 -28.80
N LYS A 75 -1.70 20.04 -29.57
CA LYS A 75 -1.70 20.13 -31.04
C LYS A 75 -2.92 19.47 -31.69
N THR A 76 -3.51 18.46 -31.07
CA THR A 76 -4.52 17.61 -31.71
C THR A 76 -5.86 17.61 -30.99
N GLY A 77 -5.95 18.16 -29.78
CA GLY A 77 -7.14 18.07 -28.93
C GLY A 77 -7.50 16.63 -28.55
N ALA A 78 -6.52 15.71 -28.61
CA ALA A 78 -6.78 14.31 -28.29
C ALA A 78 -6.80 14.15 -26.78
N ASP A 79 -7.86 13.54 -26.25
CA ASP A 79 -8.00 13.24 -24.83
C ASP A 79 -6.90 12.28 -24.38
N ILE A 80 -6.37 12.58 -23.20
CA ILE A 80 -5.33 11.82 -22.52
C ILE A 80 -5.68 11.70 -21.04
N ARG A 81 -5.24 10.60 -20.46
CA ARG A 81 -5.22 10.39 -19.02
C ARG A 81 -3.77 10.31 -18.57
N VAL A 82 -3.43 11.03 -17.52
CA VAL A 82 -2.11 11.03 -16.91
C VAL A 82 -2.25 10.54 -15.48
N PHE A 83 -1.54 9.46 -15.17
CA PHE A 83 -1.46 8.92 -13.82
C PHE A 83 -0.12 9.33 -13.21
N LEU A 84 -0.16 10.23 -12.24
CA LEU A 84 1.02 10.68 -11.51
C LEU A 84 1.56 9.53 -10.64
N LEU A 85 2.84 9.20 -10.76
CA LEU A 85 3.45 8.14 -9.94
C LEU A 85 4.18 8.73 -8.74
N ARG A 86 5.06 9.69 -8.99
CA ARG A 86 5.84 10.39 -7.96
C ARG A 86 6.43 11.69 -8.48
N GLU A 87 6.69 12.61 -7.57
CA GLU A 87 7.49 13.79 -7.86
C GLU A 87 8.98 13.43 -7.80
N LEU A 88 9.72 13.74 -8.86
CA LEU A 88 11.17 13.48 -8.98
C LEU A 88 12.00 14.68 -8.53
N ASN A 89 11.50 15.89 -8.79
CA ASN A 89 12.19 17.12 -8.42
C ASN A 89 11.16 18.25 -8.20
N PRO A 90 10.95 18.69 -6.95
CA PRO A 90 10.01 19.75 -6.62
C PRO A 90 10.37 21.12 -7.22
N GLU A 91 11.66 21.48 -7.27
CA GLU A 91 12.12 22.78 -7.78
C GLU A 91 11.84 22.94 -9.29
N SER A 92 12.02 21.85 -10.02
CA SER A 92 11.80 21.78 -11.47
C SER A 92 10.44 21.21 -11.84
N ARG A 93 9.62 20.82 -10.86
CA ARG A 93 8.30 20.17 -11.01
C ARG A 93 8.32 19.01 -11.99
N LEU A 94 9.34 18.17 -11.83
CA LEU A 94 9.50 16.97 -12.62
C LEU A 94 8.75 15.82 -11.96
N TRP A 95 7.96 15.12 -12.76
CA TRP A 95 7.10 14.04 -12.32
C TRP A 95 7.30 12.82 -13.19
N ASP A 96 7.36 11.67 -12.54
CA ASP A 96 7.23 10.36 -13.17
C ASP A 96 5.75 10.05 -13.31
N VAL A 97 5.30 9.69 -14.51
CA VAL A 97 3.87 9.49 -14.82
C VAL A 97 3.66 8.36 -15.80
N GLU A 98 2.49 7.74 -15.74
CA GLU A 98 1.96 6.94 -16.85
C GLU A 98 0.99 7.79 -17.67
N VAL A 99 0.96 7.54 -18.98
CA VAL A 99 0.07 8.27 -19.89
C VAL A 99 -0.69 7.30 -20.76
N ASP A 100 -1.99 7.50 -20.87
CA ASP A 100 -2.89 6.69 -21.69
C ASP A 100 -3.65 7.59 -22.68
N PRO A 101 -3.58 7.34 -24.01
CA PRO A 101 -2.80 6.32 -24.70
C PRO A 101 -1.32 6.68 -24.92
N ALA A 102 -0.41 5.90 -24.32
CA ALA A 102 1.04 6.13 -24.32
C ALA A 102 1.65 6.33 -25.73
N ARG A 103 1.16 5.56 -26.71
CA ARG A 103 1.68 5.59 -28.11
C ARG A 103 1.52 6.95 -28.80
N LYS A 104 0.58 7.79 -28.33
CA LYS A 104 0.29 9.11 -28.93
C LYS A 104 1.17 10.22 -28.36
N ILE A 105 1.96 9.94 -27.32
CA ILE A 105 2.66 10.94 -26.49
C ILE A 105 4.18 10.73 -26.59
N ARG A 106 4.85 11.77 -27.10
CA ARG A 106 6.30 11.80 -27.37
C ARG A 106 6.95 12.96 -26.63
N ILE A 107 8.26 12.88 -26.44
CA ILE A 107 9.10 13.97 -25.93
C ILE A 107 8.83 15.28 -26.70
N GLY A 108 8.76 16.39 -25.97
CA GLY A 108 8.42 17.73 -26.46
C GLY A 108 6.93 17.95 -26.73
N ASN A 109 6.06 16.98 -26.46
CA ASN A 109 4.61 17.19 -26.52
C ASN A 109 4.16 18.00 -25.31
N LYS A 110 3.24 18.94 -25.54
CA LYS A 110 2.58 19.71 -24.48
C LYS A 110 1.20 19.16 -24.19
N LEU A 111 0.91 18.98 -22.91
CA LEU A 111 -0.31 18.45 -22.33
C LEU A 111 -1.02 19.59 -21.61
N TYR A 112 -2.33 19.71 -21.79
CA TYR A 112 -3.16 20.71 -21.15
C TYR A 112 -4.13 20.01 -20.21
N PHE A 113 -4.15 20.39 -18.93
CA PHE A 113 -5.04 19.81 -17.93
C PHE A 113 -6.12 20.80 -17.52
N ASP A 114 -5.76 22.08 -17.42
CA ASP A 114 -6.65 23.18 -17.10
C ASP A 114 -6.05 24.51 -17.61
N ASP A 115 -6.78 25.61 -17.47
CA ASP A 115 -6.42 26.96 -17.95
C ASP A 115 -5.04 27.46 -17.49
N ASP A 116 -4.65 27.09 -16.28
CA ASP A 116 -3.40 27.47 -15.64
C ASP A 116 -2.40 26.31 -15.49
N LEU A 117 -2.78 25.08 -15.88
CA LEU A 117 -1.97 23.89 -15.69
C LEU A 117 -1.67 23.16 -17.00
N THR A 118 -0.40 23.20 -17.38
CA THR A 118 0.12 22.45 -18.52
C THR A 118 1.33 21.62 -18.12
N ALA A 119 1.71 20.64 -18.94
CA ALA A 119 2.97 19.94 -18.79
C ALA A 119 3.65 19.67 -20.12
N GLU A 120 4.98 19.63 -20.09
CA GLU A 120 5.80 19.20 -21.23
C GLU A 120 6.40 17.82 -20.94
N VAL A 121 6.35 16.93 -21.93
CA VAL A 121 7.00 15.61 -21.86
C VAL A 121 8.49 15.80 -22.10
N ILE A 122 9.30 15.54 -21.07
CA ILE A 122 10.75 15.74 -21.08
C ILE A 122 11.49 14.47 -21.49
N ASP A 123 11.04 13.31 -21.00
CA ASP A 123 11.71 12.03 -21.27
C ASP A 123 10.75 10.83 -21.24
N ASN A 124 11.24 9.65 -21.61
CA ASN A 124 10.60 8.37 -21.36
C ASN A 124 11.24 7.72 -20.12
N THR A 125 10.47 6.95 -19.37
CA THR A 125 11.01 6.13 -18.27
C THR A 125 11.28 4.69 -18.74
N THR A 126 11.97 3.92 -17.90
CA THR A 126 12.33 2.52 -18.18
C THR A 126 11.11 1.58 -18.18
N SER A 127 10.02 1.96 -17.52
CA SER A 127 8.81 1.16 -17.28
C SER A 127 7.58 1.77 -17.97
N ARG A 128 7.64 1.96 -19.30
CA ARG A 128 6.53 2.45 -20.16
C ARG A 128 5.98 3.86 -19.86
N GLY A 129 6.35 4.48 -18.74
CA GLY A 129 5.97 5.83 -18.32
C GLY A 129 6.70 6.97 -19.06
N ARG A 130 6.48 8.19 -18.58
CA ARG A 130 7.04 9.45 -19.10
C ARG A 130 7.51 10.30 -17.93
N THR A 131 8.57 11.07 -18.16
CA THR A 131 8.91 12.18 -17.28
C THR A 131 8.26 13.44 -17.85
N ILE A 132 7.41 14.10 -17.07
CA ILE A 132 6.82 15.38 -17.45
C ILE A 132 7.32 16.51 -16.55
N ARG A 133 7.30 17.73 -17.07
CA ARG A 133 7.50 18.96 -16.31
C ARG A 133 6.22 19.76 -16.29
N PHE A 134 5.66 20.01 -15.10
CA PHE A 134 4.53 20.92 -14.97
C PHE A 134 4.96 22.38 -15.17
N SER A 135 4.11 23.14 -15.86
CA SER A 135 4.15 24.59 -15.97
C SER A 135 2.89 25.15 -15.34
N PHE A 136 3.08 25.87 -14.24
CA PHE A 136 2.04 26.43 -13.38
C PHE A 136 2.57 27.75 -12.76
N ASP A 137 1.77 28.81 -12.67
CA ASP A 137 2.26 30.13 -12.27
C ASP A 137 2.09 30.40 -10.76
N ASP A 138 2.62 29.50 -9.93
CA ASP A 138 2.65 29.63 -8.46
C ASP A 138 3.73 28.71 -7.85
N VAL A 139 3.88 28.67 -6.53
CA VAL A 139 4.77 27.76 -5.79
C VAL A 139 4.34 26.29 -5.90
N ASN A 140 5.27 25.35 -5.65
CA ASN A 140 4.99 23.92 -5.80
C ASN A 140 3.85 23.42 -4.89
N GLU A 141 3.70 23.99 -3.69
CA GLU A 141 2.60 23.62 -2.80
C GLU A 141 1.22 23.96 -3.38
N ALA A 142 1.12 25.08 -4.12
CA ALA A 142 -0.11 25.44 -4.83
C ALA A 142 -0.38 24.51 -6.03
N LEU A 143 0.68 23.97 -6.69
CA LEU A 143 0.52 22.95 -7.72
C LEU A 143 -0.14 21.69 -7.14
N TYR A 144 0.23 21.27 -5.93
CA TYR A 144 -0.43 20.13 -5.28
C TYR A 144 -1.90 20.39 -4.99
N GLN A 145 -2.26 21.59 -4.55
CA GLN A 145 -3.66 21.95 -4.38
C GLN A 145 -4.40 21.90 -5.72
N LYS A 146 -3.77 22.40 -6.80
CA LYS A 146 -4.35 22.30 -8.14
C LYS A 146 -4.56 20.84 -8.56
N ILE A 147 -3.55 19.98 -8.42
CA ILE A 147 -3.65 18.54 -8.67
C ILE A 147 -4.79 17.94 -7.84
N ARG A 148 -4.94 18.36 -6.58
CA ARG A 148 -6.03 17.91 -5.73
C ARG A 148 -7.40 18.29 -6.30
N ASP A 149 -7.56 19.51 -6.78
CA ASP A 149 -8.83 20.03 -7.26
C ASP A 149 -9.29 19.35 -8.55
N ILE A 150 -8.36 19.11 -9.49
CA ILE A 150 -8.70 18.55 -10.81
C ILE A 150 -8.48 17.03 -10.92
N GLY A 151 -7.80 16.43 -9.95
CA GLY A 151 -7.46 15.01 -9.96
C GLY A 151 -8.55 14.13 -9.36
N GLU A 152 -8.60 12.89 -9.84
CA GLU A 152 -9.41 11.81 -9.28
C GLU A 152 -8.59 10.89 -8.35
N THR A 153 -9.26 10.39 -7.31
CA THR A 153 -8.69 9.38 -6.41
C THR A 153 -8.29 8.13 -7.20
N PRO A 154 -7.05 7.63 -7.03
CA PRO A 154 -6.54 6.48 -7.79
C PRO A 154 -7.05 5.16 -7.20
N LEU A 155 -8.35 4.88 -7.32
CA LEU A 155 -8.87 3.58 -6.90
C LEU A 155 -8.21 2.43 -7.71
N PRO A 156 -7.92 1.28 -7.06
CA PRO A 156 -7.42 0.10 -7.73
C PRO A 156 -8.35 -0.36 -8.87
N PRO A 157 -7.81 -0.90 -9.97
CA PRO A 157 -8.58 -1.20 -11.18
C PRO A 157 -9.63 -2.31 -11.01
N TYR A 158 -9.58 -3.11 -9.94
CA TYR A 158 -10.58 -4.13 -9.63
C TYR A 158 -11.83 -3.56 -8.94
N ILE A 159 -11.83 -2.29 -8.54
CA ILE A 159 -13.02 -1.61 -8.03
C ILE A 159 -13.80 -1.07 -9.24
N ASP A 160 -14.79 -1.84 -9.70
CA ASP A 160 -15.52 -1.57 -10.95
C ASP A 160 -16.72 -0.62 -10.74
N ARG A 161 -16.42 0.59 -10.27
CA ARG A 161 -17.39 1.68 -10.16
C ARG A 161 -16.74 3.04 -10.40
N GLU A 162 -17.57 4.04 -10.66
CA GLU A 162 -17.10 5.41 -10.77
C GLU A 162 -16.52 5.91 -9.43
N VAL A 163 -15.51 6.77 -9.52
CA VAL A 163 -14.90 7.42 -8.37
C VAL A 163 -15.88 8.46 -7.82
N GLU A 164 -16.18 8.37 -6.54
CA GLU A 164 -17.03 9.32 -5.82
C GLU A 164 -16.17 10.34 -5.06
N GLU A 165 -16.71 11.52 -4.80
CA GLU A 165 -16.02 12.53 -3.96
C GLU A 165 -15.71 11.99 -2.56
N LYS A 166 -16.55 11.08 -2.03
CA LYS A 166 -16.32 10.40 -0.76
C LYS A 166 -15.09 9.48 -0.77
N ASP A 167 -14.63 9.02 -1.94
CA ASP A 167 -13.45 8.16 -2.02
C ASP A 167 -12.16 8.88 -1.66
N ARG A 168 -12.12 10.22 -1.74
CA ARG A 168 -11.01 11.01 -1.19
C ARG A 168 -10.82 10.78 0.31
N GLN A 169 -11.91 10.46 1.02
CA GLN A 169 -11.88 10.13 2.45
C GLN A 169 -11.78 8.62 2.67
N ARG A 170 -12.57 7.81 1.94
CA ARG A 170 -12.59 6.33 2.11
C ARG A 170 -11.27 5.67 1.73
N TYR A 171 -10.55 6.21 0.75
CA TYR A 171 -9.26 5.69 0.28
C TYR A 171 -8.08 6.46 0.92
N GLN A 172 -8.25 6.87 2.17
CA GLN A 172 -7.22 7.51 2.96
C GLN A 172 -7.27 7.00 4.40
N THR A 173 -6.11 6.60 4.93
CA THR A 173 -5.96 6.15 6.31
C THR A 173 -6.10 7.32 7.28
N MET A 174 -6.54 7.06 8.52
CA MET A 174 -6.54 8.08 9.58
C MET A 174 -5.12 8.49 10.00
N PHE A 175 -4.11 7.67 9.70
CA PHE A 175 -2.69 7.95 9.98
C PHE A 175 -2.01 8.85 8.94
N ALA A 176 -2.74 9.34 7.93
CA ALA A 176 -2.16 9.96 6.75
C ALA A 176 -1.57 11.35 6.99
N GLU A 177 -0.24 11.42 7.09
CA GLU A 177 0.51 12.65 7.31
C GLU A 177 1.40 13.01 6.11
N ASN A 178 2.15 12.04 5.58
CA ASN A 178 3.23 12.29 4.62
C ASN A 178 2.81 12.03 3.17
N ARG A 179 2.59 13.10 2.39
CA ARG A 179 2.18 13.02 0.98
C ARG A 179 3.25 12.39 0.10
N GLY A 180 2.88 11.36 -0.65
CA GLY A 180 3.76 10.80 -1.69
C GLY A 180 3.30 9.49 -2.32
N ALA A 181 2.21 8.89 -1.85
CA ALA A 181 1.70 7.63 -2.40
C ALA A 181 0.55 7.82 -3.40
N VAL A 182 0.41 6.81 -4.27
CA VAL A 182 -0.69 6.69 -5.24
C VAL A 182 -1.64 5.54 -4.92
N ALA A 183 -1.35 4.81 -3.84
CA ALA A 183 -2.20 3.78 -3.27
C ALA A 183 -2.17 3.90 -1.74
N ALA A 184 -3.28 3.59 -1.08
CA ALA A 184 -3.36 3.59 0.37
C ALA A 184 -2.83 2.26 0.94
N PRO A 185 -2.24 2.26 2.15
CA PRO A 185 -2.10 1.04 2.95
C PRO A 185 -3.49 0.53 3.30
N ALA A 186 -3.95 -0.49 2.58
CA ALA A 186 -5.36 -0.87 2.53
C ALA A 186 -5.87 -1.34 3.89
N THR A 187 -5.04 -2.08 4.64
CA THR A 187 -5.45 -2.61 5.95
C THR A 187 -5.63 -1.48 6.97
N ALA A 188 -4.86 -0.41 6.83
CA ALA A 188 -4.96 0.75 7.70
C ALA A 188 -6.23 1.60 7.46
N LEU A 189 -6.99 1.33 6.39
CA LEU A 189 -8.29 1.97 6.13
C LEU A 189 -9.37 1.53 7.12
N HIS A 190 -9.18 0.39 7.79
CA HIS A 190 -10.15 -0.20 8.72
C HIS A 190 -10.08 0.38 10.14
N PHE A 191 -9.08 1.20 10.43
CA PHE A 191 -8.92 1.81 11.76
C PHE A 191 -9.94 2.92 11.99
N THR A 192 -10.41 2.98 13.23
CA THR A 192 -11.25 4.06 13.76
C THR A 192 -10.56 4.67 14.99
N GLU A 193 -10.92 5.92 15.31
CA GLU A 193 -10.45 6.59 16.54
C GLU A 193 -10.78 5.78 17.81
N GLU A 194 -11.95 5.12 17.83
CA GLU A 194 -12.36 4.26 18.96
C GLU A 194 -11.46 3.03 19.09
N LEU A 195 -11.16 2.36 17.98
CA LEU A 195 -10.25 1.21 17.96
C LEU A 195 -8.84 1.60 18.39
N LEU A 196 -8.33 2.73 17.87
CA LEU A 196 -7.01 3.26 18.24
C LEU A 196 -6.94 3.56 19.74
N GLY A 197 -7.96 4.24 20.30
CA GLY A 197 -8.02 4.51 21.73
C GLY A 197 -7.99 3.23 22.59
N ARG A 198 -8.68 2.17 22.15
CA ARG A 198 -8.67 0.86 22.85
C ARG A 198 -7.31 0.15 22.80
N LEU A 199 -6.52 0.34 21.73
CA LEU A 199 -5.13 -0.15 21.67
C LEU A 199 -4.25 0.60 22.67
N GLU A 200 -4.36 1.93 22.71
CA GLU A 200 -3.60 2.78 23.63
C GLU A 200 -3.96 2.50 25.10
N GLU A 201 -5.25 2.32 25.42
CA GLU A 201 -5.72 1.96 26.76
C GLU A 201 -5.15 0.62 27.26
N LYS A 202 -4.89 -0.32 26.34
CA LYS A 202 -4.20 -1.59 26.65
C LYS A 202 -2.70 -1.45 26.86
N GLY A 203 -2.15 -0.26 26.62
CA GLY A 203 -0.71 0.00 26.71
C GLY A 203 0.07 -0.42 25.46
N ALA A 204 -0.60 -0.66 24.33
CA ALA A 204 0.09 -0.91 23.07
C ALA A 204 0.64 0.39 22.48
N HIS A 205 1.80 0.31 21.84
CA HIS A 205 2.43 1.43 21.15
C HIS A 205 2.07 1.42 19.67
N VAL A 206 1.32 2.41 19.20
CA VAL A 206 1.09 2.62 17.77
C VAL A 206 2.12 3.61 17.24
N VAL A 207 2.98 3.17 16.33
CA VAL A 207 4.09 3.98 15.80
C VAL A 207 4.09 4.03 14.28
N PRO A 208 4.24 5.21 13.66
CA PRO A 208 4.24 5.32 12.22
C PRO A 208 5.63 5.12 11.62
N ILE A 209 5.63 4.64 10.38
CA ILE A 209 6.68 4.86 9.38
C ILE A 209 6.05 5.54 8.17
N THR A 210 6.86 6.06 7.26
CA THR A 210 6.40 6.46 5.93
C THR A 210 6.94 5.49 4.90
N LEU A 211 6.09 4.94 4.05
CA LEU A 211 6.50 4.33 2.78
C LEU A 211 5.57 4.83 1.67
N HIS A 212 6.12 5.46 0.64
CA HIS A 212 5.36 5.95 -0.51
C HIS A 212 5.08 4.81 -1.48
N ILE A 213 3.84 4.34 -1.45
CA ILE A 213 3.39 3.19 -2.23
C ILE A 213 3.28 3.59 -3.70
N GLY A 214 4.02 2.87 -4.55
CA GLY A 214 4.00 3.03 -6.00
C GLY A 214 2.87 2.23 -6.67
N TRP A 215 2.60 2.55 -7.94
CA TRP A 215 1.54 1.89 -8.70
C TRP A 215 1.82 0.41 -9.01
N GLY A 216 3.09 0.02 -9.10
CA GLY A 216 3.52 -1.35 -9.48
C GLY A 216 2.98 -2.47 -8.59
N LYS A 217 2.50 -2.19 -7.37
CA LYS A 217 1.83 -3.18 -6.50
C LYS A 217 0.42 -3.57 -6.97
N SER A 218 -0.18 -2.78 -7.85
CA SER A 218 -1.49 -3.07 -8.42
C SER A 218 -1.41 -4.00 -9.64
N GLU A 219 -0.21 -4.30 -10.15
CA GLU A 219 0.00 -5.18 -11.29
C GLU A 219 0.49 -6.57 -10.87
N PRO A 220 0.08 -7.64 -11.59
CA PRO A 220 0.63 -8.97 -11.39
C PRO A 220 2.13 -9.02 -11.66
N VAL A 221 2.81 -10.01 -11.09
CA VAL A 221 4.20 -10.28 -11.46
C VAL A 221 4.27 -10.70 -12.94
N ASP A 222 5.09 -10.02 -13.74
CA ASP A 222 5.18 -10.26 -15.19
C ASP A 222 6.16 -11.40 -15.58
N VAL A 223 6.83 -12.02 -14.60
CA VAL A 223 7.84 -13.07 -14.84
C VAL A 223 7.48 -14.37 -14.15
N GLU A 224 7.69 -15.49 -14.85
CA GLU A 224 7.35 -16.81 -14.30
C GLU A 224 8.31 -17.26 -13.20
N ASP A 225 9.60 -16.92 -13.32
CA ASP A 225 10.62 -17.23 -12.33
C ASP A 225 10.76 -16.05 -11.36
N LEU A 226 10.29 -16.24 -10.12
CA LEU A 226 10.23 -15.16 -9.12
C LEU A 226 11.61 -14.60 -8.78
N SER A 227 12.69 -15.39 -8.90
CA SER A 227 14.06 -14.92 -8.66
C SER A 227 14.53 -13.84 -9.66
N LYS A 228 13.81 -13.70 -10.78
CA LYS A 228 14.10 -12.71 -11.83
C LYS A 228 13.19 -11.48 -11.74
N HIS A 229 12.20 -11.49 -10.86
CA HIS A 229 11.34 -10.34 -10.67
C HIS A 229 12.14 -9.19 -10.05
N ARG A 230 11.87 -7.98 -10.51
CA ARG A 230 12.43 -6.75 -9.96
C ARG A 230 11.26 -5.87 -9.59
N THR A 231 11.10 -5.63 -8.30
CA THR A 231 10.05 -4.74 -7.79
C THR A 231 10.48 -3.30 -7.97
N ASP A 232 9.52 -2.42 -8.24
CA ASP A 232 9.77 -0.99 -8.27
C ASP A 232 10.26 -0.51 -6.90
N SER A 233 11.25 0.38 -6.94
CA SER A 233 11.83 0.94 -5.73
C SER A 233 10.90 1.99 -5.13
N GLU A 234 10.59 1.83 -3.84
CA GLU A 234 9.74 2.73 -3.07
C GLU A 234 10.55 3.46 -2.01
N GLU A 235 10.28 4.75 -1.85
CA GLU A 235 10.91 5.56 -0.82
C GLU A 235 10.26 5.28 0.53
N TYR A 236 11.08 5.14 1.57
CA TYR A 236 10.62 4.95 2.93
C TYR A 236 11.42 5.80 3.92
N HIS A 237 10.79 6.11 5.05
CA HIS A 237 11.39 6.79 6.19
C HIS A 237 10.94 6.13 7.49
N ILE A 238 11.91 5.75 8.32
CA ILE A 238 11.72 5.14 9.63
C ILE A 238 12.26 6.12 10.67
N PRO A 239 11.39 6.82 11.42
CA PRO A 239 11.82 7.75 12.46
C PRO A 239 12.62 7.07 13.57
N GLU A 240 13.56 7.80 14.17
CA GLU A 240 14.35 7.34 15.33
C GLU A 240 13.45 6.83 16.47
N LYS A 241 12.39 7.57 16.80
CA LYS A 241 11.42 7.17 17.83
C LYS A 241 10.74 5.83 17.50
N THR A 242 10.42 5.58 16.24
CA THR A 242 9.80 4.32 15.80
C THR A 242 10.78 3.17 15.96
N ALA A 243 12.03 3.35 15.50
CA ALA A 243 13.10 2.38 15.68
C ALA A 243 13.36 2.05 17.16
N GLU A 244 13.41 3.05 18.04
CA GLU A 244 13.57 2.83 19.48
C GLU A 244 12.44 2.01 20.11
N VAL A 245 11.17 2.30 19.76
CA VAL A 245 10.01 1.57 20.30
C VAL A 245 10.02 0.12 19.82
N VAL A 246 10.23 -0.10 18.53
CA VAL A 246 10.31 -1.44 17.93
C VAL A 246 11.45 -2.24 18.55
N ASN A 247 12.65 -1.67 18.64
CA ASN A 247 13.81 -2.35 19.20
C ASN A 247 13.66 -2.68 20.70
N ARG A 248 12.91 -1.88 21.46
CA ARG A 248 12.56 -2.22 22.85
C ARG A 248 11.63 -3.43 22.92
N ALA A 249 10.66 -3.54 22.02
CA ALA A 249 9.78 -4.71 21.97
C ALA A 249 10.54 -5.98 21.57
N LEU A 250 11.44 -5.89 20.58
CA LEU A 250 12.30 -7.02 20.16
C LEU A 250 13.23 -7.54 21.27
N GLN A 251 13.53 -6.73 22.28
CA GLN A 251 14.33 -7.14 23.45
C GLN A 251 13.49 -7.78 24.56
N SER A 252 12.17 -7.80 24.45
CA SER A 252 11.25 -8.34 25.43
C SER A 252 10.77 -9.73 25.01
N ASP A 253 10.77 -10.70 25.94
CA ASP A 253 10.17 -12.03 25.69
C ASP A 253 8.62 -12.01 25.72
N GLN A 254 8.01 -10.86 26.02
CA GLN A 254 6.56 -10.73 26.21
C GLN A 254 5.88 -9.85 25.17
N ASN A 255 6.65 -8.96 24.54
CA ASN A 255 6.12 -7.97 23.63
C ASN A 255 6.42 -8.42 22.22
N THR A 256 5.64 -7.90 21.29
CA THR A 256 5.81 -8.24 19.88
C THR A 256 5.72 -7.02 18.99
N VAL A 257 6.22 -7.19 17.77
CA VAL A 257 6.10 -6.21 16.69
C VAL A 257 5.08 -6.71 15.67
N THR A 258 3.94 -6.01 15.60
CA THR A 258 2.89 -6.24 14.61
C THR A 258 2.98 -5.22 13.48
N ALA A 259 3.14 -5.66 12.24
CA ALA A 259 3.06 -4.80 11.07
C ALA A 259 1.60 -4.68 10.57
N CYS A 260 1.13 -3.46 10.37
CA CYS A 260 -0.12 -3.19 9.67
C CYS A 260 0.18 -3.01 8.18
N ASP A 261 -0.18 -4.02 7.39
CA ASP A 261 0.04 -4.14 5.95
C ASP A 261 1.48 -4.56 5.56
N THR A 262 1.56 -5.30 4.47
CA THR A 262 2.79 -5.72 3.77
C THR A 262 3.76 -4.57 3.48
N THR A 263 3.24 -3.35 3.29
CA THR A 263 4.08 -2.18 3.04
C THR A 263 4.97 -1.83 4.23
N VAL A 264 4.46 -2.03 5.45
CA VAL A 264 5.23 -1.85 6.68
C VAL A 264 6.31 -2.92 6.79
N VAL A 265 5.95 -4.18 6.51
CA VAL A 265 6.92 -5.29 6.49
C VAL A 265 8.11 -4.98 5.59
N ARG A 266 7.87 -4.52 4.35
CA ARG A 266 8.96 -4.17 3.43
C ARG A 266 9.90 -3.12 4.00
N ALA A 267 9.39 -2.05 4.58
CA ALA A 267 10.22 -0.99 5.13
C ALA A 267 11.06 -1.50 6.31
N LEU A 268 10.43 -2.20 7.26
CA LEU A 268 11.09 -2.72 8.46
C LEU A 268 12.18 -3.75 8.11
N GLU A 269 11.87 -4.72 7.25
CA GLU A 269 12.82 -5.76 6.83
C GLU A 269 13.90 -5.25 5.86
N SER A 270 13.73 -4.05 5.27
CA SER A 270 14.76 -3.39 4.47
C SER A 270 15.76 -2.59 5.29
N SER A 271 15.41 -2.22 6.52
CA SER A 271 16.22 -1.33 7.36
C SER A 271 16.81 -2.05 8.56
N LEU A 272 17.54 -3.13 8.28
CA LEU A 272 18.20 -3.96 9.28
C LEU A 272 19.62 -3.48 9.57
N SER A 273 19.97 -3.41 10.86
CA SER A 273 21.35 -3.27 11.30
C SER A 273 22.09 -4.61 11.29
N ALA A 274 23.41 -4.58 11.54
CA ALA A 274 24.22 -5.79 11.65
C ALA A 274 23.82 -6.69 12.83
N ASP A 275 23.17 -6.12 13.85
CA ASP A 275 22.70 -6.84 15.04
C ASP A 275 21.23 -7.29 14.90
N GLU A 276 20.70 -7.34 13.67
CA GLU A 276 19.31 -7.73 13.35
C GLU A 276 18.24 -6.87 14.07
N THR A 277 18.57 -5.62 14.39
CA THR A 277 17.62 -4.62 14.94
C THR A 277 17.23 -3.57 13.91
N LEU A 278 16.09 -2.92 14.11
CA LEU A 278 15.58 -1.89 13.22
C LEU A 278 16.46 -0.63 13.29
N LYS A 279 16.96 -0.20 12.14
CA LYS A 279 17.74 1.03 11.99
C LYS A 279 16.81 2.18 11.57
N PRO A 280 16.89 3.37 12.19
CA PRO A 280 16.23 4.54 11.63
C PRO A 280 16.93 4.96 10.33
N ASP A 281 16.15 5.18 9.29
CA ASP A 281 16.69 5.42 7.95
C ASP A 281 15.70 6.18 7.08
N HIS A 282 16.22 6.87 6.07
CA HIS A 282 15.45 7.46 4.97
C HIS A 282 16.11 7.03 3.68
N SER A 283 15.50 6.06 3.00
CA SER A 283 16.12 5.37 1.88
C SER A 283 15.07 4.80 0.93
N TRP A 284 15.53 3.95 0.03
CA TRP A 284 14.71 3.28 -0.97
C TRP A 284 14.73 1.77 -0.74
N THR A 285 13.61 1.09 -1.01
CA THR A 285 13.51 -0.37 -0.97
C THR A 285 12.93 -0.93 -2.26
N ASP A 286 13.62 -1.91 -2.84
CA ASP A 286 13.14 -2.81 -3.88
C ASP A 286 12.98 -4.24 -3.34
N LEU A 287 12.92 -4.41 -2.01
CA LEU A 287 12.83 -5.72 -1.36
C LEU A 287 11.58 -6.46 -1.84
N PHE A 288 11.79 -7.65 -2.39
CA PHE A 288 10.76 -8.57 -2.85
C PHE A 288 10.76 -9.81 -1.95
N VAL A 289 9.68 -9.96 -1.17
CA VAL A 289 9.52 -11.04 -0.19
C VAL A 289 8.62 -12.13 -0.77
N TYR A 290 9.15 -13.36 -0.85
CA TYR A 290 8.42 -14.56 -1.25
C TYR A 290 9.03 -15.78 -0.54
N PRO A 291 8.34 -16.93 -0.41
CA PRO A 291 8.85 -18.06 0.34
C PRO A 291 10.11 -18.71 -0.27
N GLU A 292 11.04 -19.20 0.52
CA GLU A 292 11.16 -19.06 1.98
C GLU A 292 11.78 -17.68 2.33
N TYR A 293 11.28 -17.05 3.39
CA TYR A 293 11.82 -15.79 3.91
C TYR A 293 11.84 -15.80 5.43
N GLU A 294 12.94 -15.35 6.03
CA GLU A 294 13.08 -15.24 7.48
C GLU A 294 12.87 -13.78 7.89
N PHE A 295 11.77 -13.50 8.57
CA PHE A 295 11.45 -12.18 9.10
C PHE A 295 12.25 -11.92 10.37
N LYS A 296 12.93 -10.78 10.43
CA LYS A 296 13.83 -10.42 11.54
C LYS A 296 13.19 -9.44 12.51
N ILE A 297 12.25 -8.63 12.04
CA ILE A 297 11.60 -7.58 12.85
C ILE A 297 10.13 -7.89 13.07
N VAL A 298 9.43 -8.34 12.02
CA VAL A 298 7.98 -8.49 12.09
C VAL A 298 7.59 -9.86 12.62
N GLU A 299 6.90 -9.88 13.76
CA GLU A 299 6.43 -11.10 14.40
C GLU A 299 4.96 -11.39 14.09
N ARG A 300 4.14 -10.36 13.87
CA ARG A 300 2.73 -10.53 13.47
C ARG A 300 2.38 -9.62 12.30
N LEU A 301 1.47 -10.05 11.42
CA LEU A 301 1.06 -9.29 10.25
C LEU A 301 -0.46 -9.15 10.22
N ILE A 302 -0.96 -7.92 10.12
CA ILE A 302 -2.35 -7.66 9.74
C ILE A 302 -2.34 -7.22 8.29
N THR A 303 -3.13 -7.87 7.43
CA THR A 303 -3.20 -7.53 6.01
C THR A 303 -4.61 -7.76 5.44
N ASN A 304 -4.88 -7.38 4.19
CA ASN A 304 -6.10 -7.78 3.47
C ASN A 304 -5.86 -9.09 2.69
N PHE A 305 -6.94 -9.68 2.16
CA PHE A 305 -6.80 -10.69 1.11
C PHE A 305 -6.23 -10.05 -0.17
N HIS A 306 -5.26 -10.71 -0.79
CA HIS A 306 -4.47 -10.17 -1.90
C HIS A 306 -4.65 -10.95 -3.18
N ARG A 307 -4.78 -10.25 -4.31
CA ARG A 307 -4.91 -10.80 -5.68
C ARG A 307 -3.97 -11.99 -5.95
N PRO A 308 -4.41 -12.97 -6.77
CA PRO A 308 -3.53 -14.04 -7.23
C PRO A 308 -2.34 -13.46 -7.99
N GLU A 309 -1.21 -14.18 -7.94
CA GLU A 309 0.03 -13.84 -8.64
C GLU A 309 0.63 -12.46 -8.26
N SER A 310 0.18 -11.86 -7.15
CA SER A 310 0.64 -10.57 -6.66
C SER A 310 1.82 -10.70 -5.68
N THR A 311 2.67 -9.67 -5.64
CA THR A 311 3.77 -9.60 -4.67
C THR A 311 3.28 -9.56 -3.22
N LEU A 312 2.09 -9.00 -2.99
CA LEU A 312 1.45 -8.94 -1.67
C LEU A 312 1.03 -10.34 -1.18
N MET A 313 0.42 -11.14 -2.05
CA MET A 313 0.08 -12.53 -1.74
C MET A 313 1.33 -13.36 -1.45
N MET A 314 2.39 -13.20 -2.25
CA MET A 314 3.67 -13.90 -2.04
C MET A 314 4.29 -13.57 -0.68
N MET A 315 4.18 -12.31 -0.23
CA MET A 315 4.62 -11.91 1.11
C MET A 315 3.77 -12.53 2.21
N GLY A 316 2.43 -12.50 2.06
CA GLY A 316 1.54 -13.18 2.99
C GLY A 316 1.86 -14.67 3.10
N ALA A 317 2.18 -15.32 1.98
CA ALA A 317 2.52 -16.74 1.93
C ALA A 317 3.88 -17.02 2.57
N ALA A 318 4.84 -16.10 2.42
CA ALA A 318 6.12 -16.20 3.13
C ALA A 318 5.93 -16.06 4.63
N PHE A 319 4.97 -15.22 5.07
CA PHE A 319 4.72 -14.93 6.47
C PHE A 319 3.91 -16.01 7.19
N ALA A 320 2.82 -16.49 6.57
CA ALA A 320 1.92 -17.52 7.10
C ALA A 320 2.42 -18.96 6.87
N GLY A 321 3.27 -19.16 5.87
CA GLY A 321 3.51 -20.47 5.26
C GLY A 321 2.64 -20.64 4.01
N TYR A 322 3.25 -21.14 2.93
CA TYR A 322 2.62 -21.20 1.61
C TYR A 322 1.32 -22.01 1.63
N ASP A 323 1.38 -23.27 2.07
CA ASP A 323 0.20 -24.16 2.06
C ASP A 323 -0.90 -23.63 2.99
N PHE A 324 -0.50 -23.10 4.16
CA PHE A 324 -1.46 -22.62 5.16
C PHE A 324 -2.17 -21.34 4.74
N LEU A 325 -1.50 -20.43 4.03
CA LEU A 325 -2.18 -19.26 3.46
C LEU A 325 -3.24 -19.68 2.43
N PHE A 326 -2.92 -20.66 1.58
CA PHE A 326 -3.86 -21.14 0.58
C PHE A 326 -5.09 -21.81 1.22
N GLU A 327 -4.89 -22.64 2.26
CA GLU A 327 -5.98 -23.18 3.08
C GLU A 327 -6.85 -22.06 3.65
N ALA A 328 -6.23 -21.03 4.24
CA ALA A 328 -6.97 -19.87 4.77
C ALA A 328 -7.74 -19.09 3.69
N TYR A 329 -7.21 -18.98 2.48
CA TYR A 329 -7.90 -18.33 1.36
C TYR A 329 -9.08 -19.18 0.86
N GLU A 330 -8.92 -20.50 0.77
CA GLU A 330 -10.01 -21.41 0.41
C GLU A 330 -11.16 -21.32 1.42
N GLU A 331 -10.86 -21.38 2.72
CA GLU A 331 -11.87 -21.19 3.78
C GLU A 331 -12.50 -19.79 3.70
N ALA A 332 -11.73 -18.75 3.39
CA ALA A 332 -12.24 -17.40 3.24
C ALA A 332 -13.29 -17.31 2.12
N PHE A 333 -13.10 -18.03 1.01
CA PHE A 333 -14.07 -18.04 -0.10
C PHE A 333 -15.33 -18.82 0.27
N GLU A 334 -15.19 -19.96 0.94
CA GLU A 334 -16.32 -20.75 1.43
C GLU A 334 -17.18 -19.96 2.43
N GLU A 335 -16.53 -19.17 3.28
CA GLU A 335 -17.16 -18.31 4.28
C GLU A 335 -17.58 -16.93 3.74
N GLU A 336 -17.46 -16.68 2.43
CA GLU A 336 -17.87 -15.43 1.75
C GLU A 336 -17.19 -14.16 2.31
N TYR A 337 -15.90 -14.22 2.66
CA TYR A 337 -15.12 -13.05 3.02
C TYR A 337 -15.04 -12.05 1.86
N GLN A 338 -15.13 -10.76 2.20
CA GLN A 338 -14.95 -9.67 1.25
C GLN A 338 -13.45 -9.47 0.96
N LEU A 339 -13.07 -9.25 -0.29
CA LEU A 339 -11.69 -9.29 -0.76
C LEU A 339 -11.10 -7.91 -1.06
N PHE A 340 -9.76 -7.86 -1.08
CA PHE A 340 -8.93 -6.73 -1.50
C PHE A 340 -9.06 -5.47 -0.64
N ALA A 341 -8.78 -4.29 -1.21
CA ALA A 341 -8.43 -3.11 -0.41
C ALA A 341 -9.53 -2.64 0.56
N PHE A 342 -10.80 -2.80 0.19
CA PHE A 342 -11.94 -2.45 1.04
C PHE A 342 -12.55 -3.65 1.75
N GLY A 343 -12.06 -4.86 1.46
CA GLY A 343 -12.58 -6.09 2.01
C GLY A 343 -12.10 -6.37 3.43
N ASP A 344 -12.39 -7.58 3.87
CA ASP A 344 -12.03 -8.12 5.15
C ASP A 344 -10.50 -8.31 5.29
N THR A 345 -10.09 -8.60 6.51
CA THR A 345 -8.67 -8.66 6.92
C THR A 345 -8.25 -10.04 7.37
N LEU A 346 -6.94 -10.25 7.34
CA LEU A 346 -6.23 -11.40 7.84
C LEU A 346 -5.26 -10.92 8.93
N PHE A 347 -5.34 -11.50 10.12
CA PHE A 347 -4.36 -11.32 11.19
C PHE A 347 -3.57 -12.61 11.37
N ILE A 348 -2.32 -12.60 10.90
CA ILE A 348 -1.40 -13.72 10.99
C ILE A 348 -0.51 -13.50 12.22
N LYS A 349 -0.56 -14.45 13.15
CA LYS A 349 0.25 -14.44 14.37
C LYS A 349 1.12 -15.67 14.49
#